data_AF-A0A950CSX8-F1
#
_entry.id   AF-A0A950CSX8-F1
#
_cell.length_a   1.000
_cell.length_b   1.000
_cell.length_c   1.000
_cell.angle_alpha   90.00
_cell.angle_beta   90.00
_cell.angle_gamma   90.00
#
_symmetry.space_group_name_H-M   'P 1'
#
loop_
_entity.id
_entity.type
_entity.pdbx_description
1 polymer ?
#
loop_
_entity_poly.entity_id
_entity_poly.type
_entity_poly.pdbx_seq_one_letter_code
_entity_poly.pdbx_strand_id
1 'polypeptide(L)'
;YAGLSVAMAFSHLRPRYFGEIIANLLFWLGPDKLCFGSDYAIWTPKWLIEKFIAYELPEDLKAEYHVDLTPEVKRKILGENTARLYGVDIAAQTAKLKGDGLAPPP
;
A
#
# COMPACT_ATOMS: atom_id res chain seq x y z
N TYR A 1 9.65 8.33 -5.85
CA TYR A 1 8.54 7.51 -5.31
C TYR A 1 7.49 7.37 -6.40
N ALA A 2 6.87 6.20 -6.53
CA ALA A 2 5.76 5.96 -7.45
C ALA A 2 4.45 5.85 -6.68
N GLY A 3 3.40 6.55 -7.13
CA GLY A 3 2.07 6.51 -6.53
C GLY A 3 1.17 5.50 -7.25
N LEU A 4 0.34 4.78 -6.49
CA LEU A 4 -0.54 3.73 -7.02
C LEU A 4 -1.93 4.23 -7.48
N SER A 5 -2.16 5.55 -7.54
CA SER A 5 -3.45 6.18 -7.86
C SER A 5 -4.22 5.53 -9.01
N VAL A 6 -3.62 5.49 -10.20
CA VAL A 6 -4.27 4.90 -11.40
C VAL A 6 -4.30 3.37 -11.32
N ALA A 7 -3.25 2.75 -10.76
CA ALA A 7 -3.18 1.30 -10.63
C ALA A 7 -4.33 0.76 -9.76
N MET A 8 -4.72 1.48 -8.70
CA MET A 8 -5.78 1.07 -7.78
C MET A 8 -7.15 0.90 -8.45
N ALA A 9 -7.42 1.61 -9.55
CA ALA A 9 -8.67 1.43 -10.31
C ALA A 9 -8.81 0.01 -10.88
N PHE A 10 -7.69 -0.66 -11.18
CA PHE A 10 -7.68 -2.00 -11.74
C PHE A 10 -7.80 -3.11 -10.69
N SER A 11 -7.63 -2.80 -9.41
CA SER A 11 -7.66 -3.78 -8.31
C SER A 11 -8.94 -4.63 -8.31
N HIS A 12 -10.08 -4.04 -8.72
CA HIS A 12 -11.35 -4.75 -8.82
C HIS A 12 -11.72 -5.15 -10.25
N LEU A 13 -11.50 -4.26 -11.23
CA LEU A 13 -11.93 -4.47 -12.61
C LEU A 13 -11.08 -5.52 -13.35
N ARG A 14 -9.77 -5.56 -13.05
CA ARG A 14 -8.78 -6.40 -13.73
C ARG A 14 -7.72 -6.87 -12.71
N PRO A 15 -8.10 -7.72 -11.73
CA PRO A 15 -7.22 -8.08 -10.61
C PRO A 15 -5.91 -8.76 -11.05
N ARG A 16 -5.93 -9.50 -12.17
CA ARG A 16 -4.72 -10.08 -12.75
C ARG A 16 -3.76 -9.01 -13.27
N TYR A 17 -4.27 -8.07 -14.06
CA TYR A 17 -3.49 -6.96 -14.60
C TYR A 17 -2.95 -6.05 -13.50
N PHE A 18 -3.74 -5.82 -12.45
CA PHE A 18 -3.26 -5.13 -11.25
C PHE A 18 -2.08 -5.86 -10.61
N GLY A 19 -2.14 -7.19 -10.52
CA GLY A 19 -1.02 -8.01 -10.04
C GLY A 19 0.23 -7.85 -10.89
N GLU A 20 0.10 -7.86 -12.22
CA GLU A 20 1.22 -7.66 -13.15
C GLU A 20 1.87 -6.27 -12.97
N ILE A 21 1.06 -5.22 -12.79
CA ILE A 21 1.56 -3.87 -12.48
C ILE A 21 2.34 -3.88 -11.17
N ILE A 22 1.76 -4.45 -10.10
CA ILE A 22 2.39 -4.46 -8.79
C ILE A 22 3.69 -5.28 -8.80
N ALA A 23 3.69 -6.45 -9.43
CA ALA A 23 4.87 -7.30 -9.55
C ALA A 23 6.02 -6.56 -10.25
N ASN A 24 5.74 -5.90 -11.39
CA ASN A 24 6.71 -5.09 -12.10
C ASN A 24 7.24 -3.93 -11.25
N LEU A 25 6.35 -3.20 -10.57
CA LEU A 25 6.74 -2.09 -9.71
C LEU A 25 7.62 -2.54 -8.54
N LEU A 26 7.28 -3.65 -7.90
CA LEU A 26 8.09 -4.23 -6.83
C LEU A 26 9.45 -4.69 -7.34
N PHE A 27 9.52 -5.33 -8.50
CA PHE A 27 10.76 -5.80 -9.10
C PHE A 27 11.71 -4.65 -9.43
N TRP A 28 11.22 -3.60 -10.11
CA TRP A 28 12.07 -2.51 -10.58
C TRP A 28 12.37 -1.44 -9.53
N LEU A 29 11.39 -1.06 -8.70
CA LEU A 29 11.55 0.03 -7.74
C LEU A 29 11.85 -0.46 -6.32
N GLY A 30 11.42 -1.68 -5.99
CA GLY A 30 11.43 -2.21 -4.63
C GLY A 30 10.29 -1.66 -3.76
N PRO A 31 10.08 -2.27 -2.58
CA PRO A 31 8.96 -1.94 -1.70
C PRO A 31 9.07 -0.56 -1.04
N ASP A 32 10.27 0.03 -0.96
CA ASP A 32 10.51 1.28 -0.24
C ASP A 32 10.16 2.54 -1.05
N LYS A 33 9.83 2.41 -2.34
CA LYS A 33 9.58 3.56 -3.22
C LYS A 33 8.14 3.65 -3.72
N LEU A 34 7.24 2.81 -3.22
CA LEU A 34 5.84 2.76 -3.61
C LEU A 34 4.95 3.40 -2.55
N CYS A 35 4.01 4.26 -2.96
CA CYS A 35 3.06 4.93 -2.08
C CYS A 35 1.62 4.63 -2.50
N PHE A 36 0.75 4.36 -1.53
CA PHE A 36 -0.69 4.29 -1.77
C PHE A 36 -1.23 5.62 -2.28
N GLY A 37 -2.11 5.56 -3.27
CA GLY A 37 -2.86 6.70 -3.80
C GLY A 37 -4.16 6.17 -4.42
N SER A 38 -5.23 6.97 -4.37
CA SER A 38 -6.56 6.51 -4.80
C SER A 38 -7.34 7.52 -5.65
N ASP A 39 -6.79 8.72 -5.90
CA ASP A 39 -7.47 9.85 -6.58
C ASP A 39 -8.89 10.18 -6.09
N TYR A 40 -9.23 9.79 -4.86
CA TYR A 40 -10.53 10.13 -4.26
C TYR A 40 -10.40 11.43 -3.48
N ALA A 41 -10.92 12.51 -4.05
CA ALA A 41 -10.81 13.85 -3.47
C ALA A 41 -11.91 14.19 -2.44
N ILE A 42 -13.05 13.49 -2.48
CA ILE A 42 -14.26 13.89 -1.73
C ILE A 42 -14.56 12.93 -0.57
N TRP A 43 -14.29 11.64 -0.72
CA TRP A 43 -14.60 10.62 0.28
C TRP A 43 -13.35 9.86 0.73
N THR A 44 -13.41 9.33 1.96
CA THR A 44 -12.36 8.44 2.47
C THR A 44 -12.63 7.02 1.99
N PRO A 45 -11.80 6.45 1.09
CA PRO A 45 -12.10 5.19 0.42
C PRO A 45 -11.69 3.98 1.25
N LYS A 46 -12.31 3.80 2.43
CA LYS A 46 -11.98 2.71 3.36
C LYS A 46 -12.05 1.34 2.68
N TRP A 47 -13.08 1.11 1.87
CA TRP A 47 -13.28 -0.14 1.13
C TRP A 47 -12.14 -0.45 0.16
N LEU A 48 -11.50 0.56 -0.43
CA LEU A 48 -10.39 0.37 -1.36
C LEU A 48 -9.13 -0.05 -0.61
N ILE A 49 -8.89 0.55 0.56
CA ILE A 49 -7.79 0.18 1.44
C ILE A 49 -7.98 -1.27 1.92
N GLU A 50 -9.18 -1.64 2.36
CA GLU A 50 -9.51 -3.01 2.78
C GLU A 50 -9.29 -4.02 1.63
N LYS A 51 -9.72 -3.68 0.42
CA LYS A 51 -9.46 -4.51 -0.77
C LYS A 51 -7.97 -4.66 -1.06
N PHE A 52 -7.18 -3.59 -0.95
CA PHE A 52 -5.73 -3.67 -1.15
C PHE A 52 -5.05 -4.52 -0.07
N ILE A 53 -5.48 -4.40 1.19
CA ILE A 53 -4.96 -5.23 2.29
C ILE A 53 -5.28 -6.71 2.05
N ALA A 54 -6.50 -7.02 1.60
CA ALA A 54 -6.92 -8.39 1.32
C ALA A 54 -6.34 -8.98 0.02
N TYR A 55 -5.80 -8.15 -0.87
CA TYR A 55 -5.27 -8.61 -2.15
C TYR A 55 -3.97 -9.41 -1.97
N GLU A 56 -3.89 -10.57 -2.61
CA GLU A 56 -2.69 -11.40 -2.67
C GLU A 56 -2.18 -11.47 -4.10
N LEU A 57 -0.85 -11.42 -4.26
CA LEU A 57 -0.25 -11.54 -5.58
C LEU A 57 -0.43 -13.00 -6.08
N PRO A 58 -0.82 -13.22 -7.34
CA PRO A 58 -0.84 -14.57 -7.93
C PRO A 58 0.52 -15.28 -7.83
N GLU A 59 0.52 -16.57 -7.49
CA GLU A 59 1.74 -17.37 -7.24
C GLU A 59 2.68 -17.42 -8.45
N ASP A 60 2.15 -17.43 -9.67
CA ASP A 60 2.95 -17.41 -10.89
C ASP A 60 3.71 -16.09 -11.07
N LEU A 61 3.10 -14.95 -10.70
CA LEU A 61 3.78 -13.66 -10.70
C LEU A 61 4.82 -13.56 -9.58
N LYS A 62 4.56 -14.15 -8.40
CA LYS A 62 5.57 -14.25 -7.35
C LYS A 62 6.79 -15.03 -7.82
N ALA A 63 6.56 -16.14 -8.51
CA ALA A 63 7.63 -16.98 -9.05
C ALA A 63 8.40 -16.29 -10.18
N GLU A 64 7.71 -15.60 -11.09
CA GLU A 64 8.33 -14.92 -12.23
C GLU A 64 9.17 -13.70 -11.82
N TYR A 65 8.62 -12.84 -10.96
CA TYR A 65 9.26 -11.58 -10.57
C TYR A 65 10.08 -11.70 -9.28
N HIS A 66 10.00 -12.83 -8.56
CA HIS A 66 10.64 -13.04 -7.26
C HIS A 66 10.27 -11.98 -6.22
N VAL A 67 9.01 -11.54 -6.21
CA VAL A 67 8.47 -10.52 -5.30
C VAL A 67 7.18 -10.97 -4.65
N ASP A 68 6.83 -10.40 -3.50
CA ASP A 68 5.55 -10.67 -2.84
C ASP A 68 4.99 -9.40 -2.17
N LEU A 69 3.66 -9.35 -2.02
CA LEU A 69 2.90 -8.36 -1.27
C LEU A 69 2.72 -8.82 0.19
N THR A 70 3.83 -9.00 0.89
CA THR A 70 3.81 -9.38 2.31
C THR A 70 3.13 -8.29 3.17
N PRO A 71 2.67 -8.61 4.39
CA PRO A 71 2.11 -7.60 5.30
C PRO A 71 3.05 -6.41 5.55
N GLU A 72 4.36 -6.65 5.56
CA GLU A 72 5.39 -5.60 5.72
C GLU A 72 5.46 -4.69 4.50
N VAL A 73 5.46 -5.25 3.29
CA VAL A 73 5.42 -4.49 2.04
C VAL A 73 4.15 -3.65 1.96
N LYS A 74 3.01 -4.23 2.33
CA LYS A 74 1.72 -3.51 2.39
C LYS A 74 1.78 -2.34 3.39
N ARG A 75 2.35 -2.53 4.58
CA ARG A 75 2.52 -1.46 5.59
C ARG A 75 3.38 -0.31 5.05
N LYS A 76 4.47 -0.63 4.36
CA LYS A 76 5.32 0.36 3.69
C LYS A 76 4.55 1.19 2.67
N ILE A 77 3.81 0.53 1.79
CA ILE A 77 3.02 1.17 0.73
C ILE A 77 1.91 2.05 1.31
N LEU A 78 1.19 1.55 2.32
CA LEU A 78 0.04 2.23 2.91
C LEU A 78 0.40 3.48 3.72
N GLY A 79 1.59 3.52 4.33
CA GLY A 79 1.92 4.62 5.23
C GLY A 79 3.40 4.93 5.40
N GLU A 80 4.26 3.93 5.61
CA GLU A 80 5.64 4.20 6.07
C GLU A 80 6.48 4.94 5.01
N ASN A 81 6.32 4.60 3.73
CA ASN A 81 7.03 5.27 2.65
C ASN A 81 6.62 6.74 2.52
N THR A 82 5.32 7.01 2.68
CA THR A 82 4.77 8.37 2.65
C THR A 82 5.21 9.17 3.88
N ALA A 83 5.18 8.56 5.06
CA ALA A 83 5.69 9.18 6.29
C ALA A 83 7.17 9.56 6.15
N ARG A 84 8.00 8.63 5.64
CA ARG A 84 9.42 8.91 5.37
C ARG A 84 9.61 10.03 4.35
N LEU A 85 8.82 10.05 3.27
CA LEU A 85 8.89 11.08 2.23
C LEU A 85 8.58 12.48 2.78
N TYR A 86 7.61 12.60 3.69
CA TYR A 86 7.22 13.89 4.29
C TYR A 86 7.92 14.20 5.62
N GLY A 87 8.89 13.38 6.07
CA GLY A 87 9.60 13.58 7.32
C GLY A 87 8.73 13.42 8.58
N VAL A 88 7.67 12.60 8.50
CA VAL A 88 6.78 12.30 9.62
C VAL A 88 7.37 11.18 10.48
N ASP A 89 7.64 11.48 11.75
CA ASP A 89 8.02 10.48 12.74
C ASP A 89 6.79 9.68 13.22
N ILE A 90 6.65 8.46 12.71
CA ILE A 90 5.53 7.56 13.05
C ILE A 90 5.48 7.28 14.55
N ALA A 91 6.61 7.03 15.21
CA ALA A 91 6.64 6.69 16.62
C ALA A 91 6.16 7.87 17.48
N ALA A 92 6.61 9.08 17.14
CA ALA A 92 6.15 10.30 17.80
C ALA A 92 4.64 10.54 17.60
N GLN A 93 4.10 10.29 16.40
CA GLN A 93 2.66 10.44 16.15
C GLN A 93 1.84 9.36 16.88
N THR A 94 2.29 8.09 16.87
CA THR A 94 1.62 7.02 17.60
C THR A 94 1.60 7.30 19.11
N ALA A 95 2.66 7.86 19.68
CA ALA A 95 2.69 8.24 21.09
C ALA A 95 1.65 9.31 21.45
N LYS A 96 1.42 10.29 20.56
CA LYS A 96 0.37 11.31 20.75
C LYS A 96 -1.03 10.70 20.68
N LEU A 97 -1.28 9.85 19.68
CA LEU A 97 -2.59 9.25 19.43
C LEU A 97 -3.06 8.27 20.51
N LYS A 98 -2.13 7.69 21.30
CA LYS A 98 -2.46 6.82 22.44
C LYS A 98 -3.33 7.50 23.51
N GLY A 99 -3.28 8.83 23.62
CA GLY A 99 -4.11 9.61 24.55
C GLY A 99 -5.53 9.91 24.04
N ASP A 100 -5.76 9.80 22.73
CA ASP A 100 -6.95 10.37 22.06
C ASP A 100 -8.03 9.31 21.74
N GLY A 101 -7.84 8.05 22.16
CA GLY A 101 -8.80 6.95 21.91
C GLY A 101 -8.89 6.48 20.45
N LEU A 102 -8.06 7.04 19.55
CA LEU A 102 -7.94 6.66 18.14
C LEU A 102 -6.85 5.60 17.88
N ALA A 103 -6.20 5.10 18.93
CA ALA A 103 -5.22 4.03 18.80
C ALA A 103 -5.92 2.73 18.32
N PRO A 104 -5.39 2.05 17.29
CA PRO A 104 -5.93 0.76 16.89
C PRO A 104 -5.80 -0.26 18.04
N PRO A 105 -6.73 -1.21 18.17
CA PRO A 105 -6.62 -2.28 19.16
C PRO A 105 -5.35 -3.11 18.94
N PRO A 106 -4.81 -3.73 20.01
CA PRO A 106 -3.59 -4.56 19.94
C PRO A 106 -3.71 -5.74 18.98
#